data_AF-A0A9E0X6C3-F1
#
_entry.id   AF-A0A9E0X6C3-F1
#
_cell.length_a   1.000
_cell.length_b   1.000
_cell.length_c   1.000
_cell.angle_alpha   90.00
_cell.angle_beta   90.00
_cell.angle_gamma   90.00
#
_symmetry.space_group_name_H-M   'P 1'
#
loop_
_entity.id
_entity.type
_entity.pdbx_description
1 polymer ?
#
loop_
_entity_poly.entity_id
_entity_poly.type
_entity_poly.pdbx_seq_one_letter_code
_entity_poly.pdbx_strand_id
1 'polypeptide(L)'
;MVWQQIYDPLGNMVISTALAAIPVVVMLAALGFFHIKAHIAAGMGLVAALLVAVFVYGMPADMAGRAAMLGGFTGLLPIGWIVLNIIFLHQLT
;
A
#
# COMPACT_ATOMS: atom_id res chain seq x y z
N MET A 1 -21.30 9.41 -0.06
CA MET A 1 -20.72 10.46 0.81
C MET A 1 -19.23 10.53 0.53
N VAL A 2 -18.68 11.73 0.36
CA VAL A 2 -17.25 11.94 0.14
C VAL A 2 -16.58 11.93 1.52
N TRP A 3 -15.70 10.96 1.79
CA TRP A 3 -14.84 11.03 2.97
C TRP A 3 -13.74 12.05 2.71
N GLN A 4 -13.55 12.97 3.65
CA GLN A 4 -12.49 13.96 3.59
C GLN A 4 -11.34 13.48 4.49
N GLN A 5 -10.18 13.29 3.89
CA GLN A 5 -8.98 12.90 4.62
C GLN A 5 -8.52 14.02 5.54
N ILE A 6 -8.46 13.73 6.84
CA ILE A 6 -7.86 14.61 7.85
C ILE A 6 -6.41 14.15 8.02
N TYR A 7 -5.45 14.99 7.62
CA TYR A 7 -4.03 14.64 7.65
C TYR A 7 -3.42 14.68 9.06
N ASP A 8 -4.02 15.43 9.98
CA ASP A 8 -3.60 15.51 11.37
C ASP A 8 -4.71 15.09 12.35
N PRO A 9 -5.02 13.79 12.43
CA PRO A 9 -6.05 13.30 13.36
C PRO A 9 -5.65 13.42 14.84
N LEU A 10 -4.35 13.60 15.14
CA LEU A 10 -3.82 13.61 16.51
C LEU A 10 -3.43 15.01 17.02
N GLY A 11 -3.60 16.05 16.20
CA GLY A 11 -3.17 17.42 16.52
C GLY A 11 -1.65 17.60 16.60
N ASN A 12 -0.89 16.64 16.09
CA ASN A 12 0.56 16.68 15.97
C ASN A 12 0.98 16.03 14.64
N MET A 13 1.37 16.88 13.70
CA MET A 13 1.78 16.50 12.36
C MET A 13 2.87 15.41 12.36
N VAL A 14 3.83 15.45 13.28
CA VAL A 14 4.94 14.49 13.32
C VAL A 14 4.44 13.08 13.65
N ILE A 15 3.54 12.96 14.63
CA ILE A 15 3.00 11.67 15.08
C ILE A 15 2.06 11.11 14.01
N SER A 16 1.22 11.97 13.44
CA SER A 16 0.35 11.61 12.32
C SER A 16 1.16 11.10 11.13
N THR A 17 2.23 11.80 10.73
CA THR A 17 3.13 11.33 9.65
C THR A 17 3.83 10.01 10.00
N ALA A 18 4.30 9.84 11.24
CA ALA A 18 4.94 8.60 11.66
C ALA A 18 3.99 7.39 11.58
N LEU A 19 2.71 7.57 11.95
CA LEU A 19 1.69 6.52 11.81
C LEU A 19 1.36 6.22 10.34
N ALA A 20 1.26 7.25 9.49
CA ALA A 20 1.10 7.05 8.04
C ALA A 20 2.27 6.29 7.39
N ALA A 21 3.47 6.36 7.97
CA ALA A 21 4.65 5.65 7.46
C ALA A 21 4.68 4.16 7.81
N ILE A 22 3.89 3.70 8.79
CA ILE A 22 3.88 2.30 9.27
C ILE A 22 3.81 1.27 8.13
N PRO A 23 2.88 1.38 7.15
CA PRO A 23 2.75 0.35 6.11
C PRO A 23 4.01 0.23 5.24
N VAL A 24 4.68 1.36 4.98
CA VAL A 24 5.93 1.41 4.22
C VAL A 24 7.05 0.76 5.03
N VAL A 25 7.17 1.10 6.31
CA VAL A 25 8.18 0.51 7.21
C VAL A 25 7.98 -1.00 7.32
N VAL A 26 6.74 -1.48 7.45
CA VAL A 26 6.43 -2.91 7.51
C VAL A 26 6.85 -3.61 6.21
N MET A 27 6.53 -3.04 5.04
CA MET A 27 6.89 -3.62 3.76
C MET A 27 8.41 -3.67 3.56
N LEU A 28 9.11 -2.56 3.85
CA LEU A 28 10.56 -2.46 3.69
C LEU A 28 11.32 -3.34 4.69
N ALA A 29 10.88 -3.42 5.95
CA ALA A 29 11.48 -4.30 6.94
C ALA A 29 11.29 -5.78 6.56
N ALA A 30 10.09 -6.15 6.10
CA ALA A 30 9.80 -7.51 5.66
C ALA A 30 10.70 -7.95 4.49
N LEU A 31 10.96 -7.05 3.53
CA LEU A 31 11.75 -7.37 2.36
C LEU A 31 13.26 -7.25 2.62
N GLY A 32 13.69 -6.16 3.26
CA GLY A 32 15.11 -5.84 3.45
C GLY A 32 15.77 -6.55 4.63
N PHE A 33 15.05 -6.73 5.74
CA PHE A 33 15.62 -7.37 6.93
C PHE A 33 15.24 -8.84 7.02
N PHE A 34 13.95 -9.14 6.90
CA PHE A 34 13.44 -10.51 7.06
C PHE A 34 13.52 -11.35 5.78
N HIS A 35 13.88 -10.76 4.64
CA HIS A 35 14.02 -11.45 3.34
C HIS A 35 12.77 -12.29 2.97
N ILE A 36 11.59 -11.79 3.33
CA ILE A 36 10.32 -12.47 3.08
C ILE A 36 9.97 -12.32 1.59
N LYS A 37 9.28 -13.33 1.03
CA LYS A 37 8.80 -13.29 -0.35
C LYS A 37 7.93 -12.04 -0.58
N ALA A 38 8.15 -11.37 -1.71
CA ALA A 38 7.53 -10.08 -2.01
C ALA A 38 5.99 -10.07 -1.90
N HIS A 39 5.31 -11.14 -2.30
CA HIS A 39 3.85 -11.24 -2.19
C HIS A 39 3.35 -11.27 -0.73
N ILE A 40 4.09 -11.91 0.18
CA ILE A 40 3.75 -11.93 1.61
C ILE A 40 4.04 -10.58 2.24
N ALA A 41 5.18 -9.96 1.89
CA ALA A 41 5.53 -8.61 2.35
C ALA A 41 4.48 -7.56 1.90
N ALA A 42 4.02 -7.64 0.65
CA ALA A 42 2.95 -6.80 0.14
C ALA A 42 1.63 -7.03 0.89
N GLY A 43 1.29 -8.28 1.22
CA GLY A 43 0.11 -8.61 2.03
C GLY A 43 0.19 -8.01 3.43
N MET A 44 1.34 -8.10 4.11
CA MET A 44 1.54 -7.48 5.43
C MET A 44 1.45 -5.95 5.37
N GLY A 45 2.05 -5.33 4.36
CA GLY A 45 1.94 -3.89 4.13
C GLY A 45 0.50 -3.45 3.87
N LEU A 46 -0.27 -4.22 3.11
CA LEU A 46 -1.69 -3.96 2.84
C LEU A 46 -2.53 -4.04 4.14
N VAL A 47 -2.32 -5.07 4.95
CA VAL A 47 -3.01 -5.20 6.24
C VAL A 47 -2.67 -4.03 7.16
N ALA A 48 -1.39 -3.66 7.25
CA ALA A 48 -0.95 -2.52 8.04
C ALA A 48 -1.59 -1.20 7.54
N ALA A 49 -1.67 -0.99 6.22
CA ALA A 49 -2.32 0.18 5.63
C ALA A 49 -3.82 0.24 5.97
N LEU A 50 -4.53 -0.89 5.87
CA LEU A 50 -5.94 -0.95 6.22
C LEU A 50 -6.17 -0.67 7.71
N LEU A 51 -5.36 -1.23 8.59
CA LEU A 51 -5.44 -0.98 10.03
C LEU A 51 -5.23 0.52 10.34
N VAL A 52 -4.18 1.13 9.79
CA VAL A 52 -3.89 2.54 10.02
C VAL A 52 -5.01 3.43 9.45
N ALA A 53 -5.48 3.15 8.23
CA ALA A 53 -6.54 3.93 7.61
C ALA A 53 -7.85 3.91 8.42
N VAL A 54 -8.26 2.75 8.92
CA VAL A 54 -9.51 2.60 9.66
C VAL A 54 -9.39 3.11 11.10
N PHE A 55 -8.36 2.70 11.83
CA PHE A 55 -8.26 2.97 13.27
C PHE A 55 -7.62 4.33 13.61
N VAL A 56 -6.66 4.80 12.80
CA VAL A 56 -5.97 6.08 13.07
C VAL A 56 -6.63 7.23 12.35
N TYR A 57 -6.97 7.04 11.06
CA TYR A 57 -7.51 8.10 10.21
C TYR A 57 -9.05 8.13 10.14
N GLY A 58 -9.72 7.18 10.81
CA GLY A 58 -11.18 7.13 10.87
C GLY A 58 -11.83 6.92 9.50
N MET A 59 -11.12 6.29 8.55
CA MET A 59 -11.67 5.98 7.24
C MET A 59 -12.73 4.88 7.38
N PRO A 60 -13.95 5.04 6.80
CA PRO A 60 -14.95 3.99 6.80
C PRO A 60 -14.41 2.70 6.17
N ALA A 61 -14.58 1.56 6.84
CA ALA A 61 -13.99 0.28 6.41
C ALA A 61 -14.43 -0.14 4.99
N ASP A 62 -15.68 0.12 4.61
CA ASP A 62 -16.18 -0.11 3.25
C ASP A 62 -15.41 0.72 2.22
N MET A 63 -15.10 1.98 2.53
CA MET A 63 -14.33 2.85 1.64
C MET A 63 -12.86 2.44 1.58
N ALA A 64 -12.26 2.03 2.71
CA ALA A 64 -10.89 1.53 2.77
C ALA A 64 -10.71 0.26 1.91
N GLY A 65 -11.66 -0.67 1.98
CA GLY A 65 -11.68 -1.88 1.15
C GLY A 65 -11.82 -1.55 -0.35
N ARG A 66 -12.71 -0.62 -0.70
CA ARG A 66 -12.84 -0.15 -2.09
C ARG A 66 -11.58 0.53 -2.60
N ALA A 67 -10.92 1.35 -1.77
CA ALA A 67 -9.65 1.99 -2.12
C ALA A 67 -8.52 0.96 -2.34
N ALA A 68 -8.44 -0.06 -1.49
CA ALA A 68 -7.50 -1.16 -1.65
C ALA A 68 -7.72 -1.93 -2.97
N MET A 69 -8.98 -2.28 -3.28
CA MET A 69 -9.34 -2.94 -4.54
C MET A 69 -9.01 -2.05 -5.75
N LEU A 70 -9.36 -0.77 -5.69
CA LEU A 70 -9.06 0.20 -6.75
C LEU A 70 -7.55 0.25 -7.00
N GLY A 71 -6.73 0.38 -5.95
CA GLY A 71 -5.28 0.36 -6.06
C GLY A 71 -4.73 -0.94 -6.64
N GLY A 72 -5.30 -2.08 -6.25
CA GLY A 72 -4.96 -3.39 -6.80
C GLY A 72 -5.23 -3.46 -8.31
N PHE A 73 -6.42 -3.08 -8.75
CA PHE A 73 -6.79 -3.12 -10.17
C PHE A 73 -6.03 -2.11 -11.02
N THR A 74 -5.80 -0.89 -10.51
CA THR A 74 -5.05 0.14 -11.24
C THR A 74 -3.57 -0.20 -11.36
N GLY A 75 -3.02 -1.00 -10.43
CA GLY A 75 -1.65 -1.50 -10.50
C GLY A 75 -1.42 -2.59 -11.54
N LEU A 76 -2.45 -3.38 -11.90
CA LEU A 76 -2.29 -4.53 -12.80
C LEU A 76 -1.86 -4.13 -14.22
N LEU A 77 -2.42 -3.07 -14.79
CA LEU A 77 -2.11 -2.65 -16.15
C LEU A 77 -0.64 -2.18 -16.30
N PRO A 78 -0.11 -1.28 -15.44
CA PRO A 78 1.31 -0.92 -15.47
C PRO A 78 2.25 -2.10 -15.26
N ILE A 79 1.96 -3.01 -14.30
CA ILE A 79 2.80 -4.19 -14.04
C ILE A 79 2.77 -5.14 -15.23
N GLY A 80 1.59 -5.39 -15.81
CA GLY A 80 1.44 -6.21 -17.01
C GLY A 80 2.21 -5.63 -18.21
N TRP A 81 2.19 -4.29 -18.37
CA TRP A 81 2.95 -3.62 -19.42
C TRP A 81 4.46 -3.79 -19.25
N ILE A 82 4.98 -3.70 -18.02
CA ILE A 82 6.40 -3.97 -17.72
C ILE A 82 6.76 -5.42 -18.09
N VAL A 83 5.96 -6.39 -17.65
CA VAL A 83 6.21 -7.81 -17.92
C VAL A 83 6.19 -8.11 -19.42
N LEU A 84 5.23 -7.55 -20.17
CA LEU A 84 5.15 -7.74 -21.63
C LEU A 84 6.39 -7.23 -22.35
N ASN A 85 6.85 -6.02 -22.02
CA ASN A 85 8.05 -5.45 -22.62
C ASN A 85 9.31 -6.27 -22.26
N ILE A 86 9.41 -6.77 -21.03
CA ILE A 86 10.52 -7.63 -20.61
C ILE A 86 10.54 -8.94 -21.39
N ILE A 87 9.40 -9.60 -21.55
CA ILE A 87 9.30 -10.85 -22.32
C ILE A 87 9.67 -10.60 -23.78
N PHE A 88 9.17 -9.52 -24.38
CA PHE A 88 9.52 -9.15 -25.75
C PHE A 88 11.03 -8.93 -25.93
N LEU A 89 11.66 -8.15 -25.06
CA LEU A 89 13.11 -7.92 -25.09
C LEU A 89 13.89 -9.23 -24.91
N HIS A 90 13.46 -10.10 -23.99
CA HIS A 90 14.12 -11.38 -23.74
C HIS A 90 14.05 -12.35 -24.92
N GLN A 91 13.02 -12.25 -25.78
CA GLN A 91 12.90 -13.08 -26.99
C GLN A 91 13.69 -12.53 -28.18
N LEU A 92 14.11 -11.25 -28.15
CA LEU A 92 14.95 -10.64 -29.18
C LEU A 92 16.44 -10.93 -28.97
N THR A 93 16.85 -11.20 -27.73
CA THR A 93 18.22 -11.59 -27.36
C THR A 93 18.37 -13.09 -27.31
#